data_AF-A0A935CMX6-F1
#
_entry.id   AF-A0A935CMX6-F1
#
_cell.length_a   1.000
_cell.length_b   1.000
_cell.length_c   1.000
_cell.angle_alpha   90.00
_cell.angle_beta   90.00
_cell.angle_gamma   90.00
#
_symmetry.space_group_name_H-M   'P 1'
#
loop_
_entity.id
_entity.type
_entity.pdbx_description
1 polymer ?
#
loop_
_entity_poly.entity_id
_entity_poly.type
_entity_poly.pdbx_seq_one_letter_code
_entity_poly.pdbx_strand_id
1 'polypeptide(L)'
;MRRYPLLLVSVMTLGVMLAACRPVSTSRSQTCDALLATPLQAYVGQTTTLEEFADAVEKAYGIPHAMISTNPRDSGGWFANWDHDGLKYGVLSRDGKTVDQIGIEYEPNGVNVGQFLNCTHSPPEWYWAAYGSNPPTSGIRYAFDLYFPAEGIVATGTGSDRRQQTPPLLTNKSAISRVFIGVRDSLPALYQQRWGNPLEDVRTNLRPVPWLGLEAVRFVEDRETGW
;
A
#
# COMPACT_ATOMS: atom_id res chain seq x y z
N MET A 1 14.88 -55.49 37.44
CA MET A 1 14.35 -54.11 37.45
C MET A 1 14.12 -53.67 36.01
N ARG A 2 12.91 -53.17 35.73
CA ARG A 2 12.33 -52.91 34.40
C ARG A 2 12.94 -51.65 33.75
N ARG A 3 13.00 -51.68 32.40
CA ARG A 3 12.70 -50.63 31.37
C ARG A 3 13.25 -49.22 31.69
N TYR A 4 14.07 -48.56 30.87
CA TYR A 4 13.62 -47.54 29.90
C TYR A 4 14.81 -47.00 29.03
N PRO A 5 15.29 -47.70 27.99
CA PRO A 5 16.12 -47.04 26.97
C PRO A 5 15.26 -46.44 25.84
N LEU A 6 14.00 -46.87 25.71
CA LEU A 6 13.07 -46.46 24.65
C LEU A 6 12.49 -45.04 24.82
N LEU A 7 12.59 -44.45 26.02
CA LEU A 7 11.97 -43.15 26.31
C LEU A 7 12.84 -41.97 25.83
N LEU A 8 14.16 -42.14 25.79
CA LEU A 8 15.09 -41.12 25.30
C LEU A 8 15.05 -40.96 23.77
N VAL A 9 14.88 -42.06 23.04
CA VAL A 9 14.75 -42.03 21.56
C VAL A 9 13.42 -41.40 21.14
N SER A 10 12.35 -41.61 21.94
CA SER A 10 11.02 -41.06 21.67
C SER A 10 10.91 -39.54 21.89
N VAL A 11 11.72 -38.98 22.79
CA VAL A 11 11.73 -37.53 23.08
C VAL A 11 12.56 -36.76 22.05
N MET A 12 13.65 -37.36 21.52
CA MET A 12 14.44 -36.70 20.46
C MET A 12 13.72 -36.66 19.10
N THR A 13 12.92 -37.67 18.74
CA THR A 13 12.15 -37.63 17.48
C THR A 13 10.95 -36.68 17.54
N LEU A 14 10.35 -36.48 18.72
CA LEU A 14 9.26 -35.51 18.90
C LEU A 14 9.76 -34.04 18.82
N GLY A 15 11.00 -33.78 19.24
CA GLY A 15 11.61 -32.45 19.15
C GLY A 15 11.95 -32.01 17.72
N VAL A 16 12.28 -32.95 16.83
CA VAL A 16 12.57 -32.65 15.42
C VAL A 16 11.30 -32.44 14.60
N MET A 17 10.20 -33.14 14.94
CA MET A 17 8.89 -32.93 14.30
C MET A 17 8.24 -31.58 14.68
N LEU A 18 8.45 -31.09 15.90
CA LEU A 18 7.92 -29.79 16.35
C LEU A 18 8.74 -28.58 15.85
N ALA A 19 9.96 -28.78 15.37
CA ALA A 19 10.76 -27.73 14.72
C ALA A 19 10.43 -27.57 13.22
N ALA A 20 9.83 -28.59 12.59
CA ALA A 20 9.43 -28.57 11.19
C ALA A 20 8.04 -27.94 10.93
N CYS A 21 7.26 -27.69 11.99
CA CYS A 21 5.96 -27.00 11.92
C CYS A 21 6.01 -25.54 12.38
N ARG A 22 7.15 -24.86 12.21
CA ARG A 22 7.09 -23.40 12.12
C ARG A 22 6.66 -23.09 10.70
N PRO A 23 5.52 -22.39 10.46
CA PRO A 23 5.31 -21.80 9.17
C PRO A 23 6.53 -20.93 8.93
N VAL A 24 7.35 -21.34 7.96
CA VAL A 24 8.36 -20.47 7.41
C VAL A 24 7.53 -19.30 6.92
N SER A 25 7.56 -18.19 7.65
CA SER A 25 7.19 -16.89 7.12
C SER A 25 8.23 -16.62 6.05
N THR A 26 8.07 -17.29 4.91
CA THR A 26 8.75 -16.98 3.67
C THR A 26 8.47 -15.51 3.48
N SER A 27 9.49 -14.68 3.65
CA SER A 27 9.52 -13.39 3.01
C SER A 27 9.48 -13.68 1.51
N ARG A 28 8.27 -13.93 0.99
CA ARG A 28 8.03 -14.09 -0.43
C ARG A 28 8.44 -12.74 -0.99
N SER A 29 9.51 -12.72 -1.78
CA SER A 29 9.91 -11.51 -2.48
C SER A 29 8.73 -11.12 -3.36
N GLN A 30 8.03 -10.05 -2.98
CA GLN A 30 6.91 -9.53 -3.77
C GLN A 30 7.48 -9.09 -5.13
N THR A 31 6.84 -9.52 -6.21
CA THR A 31 7.23 -9.12 -7.56
C THR A 31 6.76 -7.69 -7.82
N CYS A 32 7.42 -6.98 -8.74
CA CYS A 32 6.94 -5.66 -9.14
C CYS A 32 5.52 -5.69 -9.71
N ASP A 33 5.13 -6.79 -10.35
CA ASP A 33 3.76 -6.99 -10.83
C ASP A 33 2.74 -7.03 -9.69
N ALA A 34 3.07 -7.69 -8.59
CA ALA A 34 2.21 -7.71 -7.40
C ALA A 34 2.19 -6.33 -6.71
N LEU A 35 3.35 -5.67 -6.59
CA LEU A 35 3.46 -4.36 -5.95
C LEU A 35 2.73 -3.25 -6.71
N LEU A 36 2.60 -3.38 -8.03
CA LEU A 36 2.01 -2.34 -8.89
C LEU A 36 0.71 -2.77 -9.55
N ALA A 37 0.16 -3.94 -9.19
CA ALA A 37 -0.98 -4.57 -9.87
C ALA A 37 -0.87 -4.47 -11.40
N THR A 38 0.34 -4.67 -11.95
CA THR A 38 0.65 -4.48 -13.38
C THR A 38 -0.38 -5.13 -14.31
N PRO A 39 -0.85 -6.38 -14.06
CA PRO A 39 -1.80 -7.04 -14.94
C PRO A 39 -3.15 -6.32 -15.10
N LEU A 40 -3.54 -5.48 -14.13
CA LEU A 40 -4.84 -4.81 -14.11
C LEU A 40 -4.77 -3.31 -14.43
N GLN A 41 -3.59 -2.71 -14.51
CA GLN A 41 -3.47 -1.26 -14.74
C GLN A 41 -4.18 -0.79 -16.03
N ALA A 42 -4.20 -1.63 -17.07
CA ALA A 42 -4.84 -1.31 -18.34
C ALA A 42 -6.36 -1.10 -18.23
N TYR A 43 -6.99 -1.58 -17.15
CA TYR A 43 -8.41 -1.38 -16.90
C TYR A 43 -8.72 0.00 -16.32
N VAL A 44 -7.75 0.70 -15.74
CA VAL A 44 -7.99 2.03 -15.18
C VAL A 44 -8.42 3.01 -16.28
N GLY A 45 -9.54 3.70 -16.04
CA GLY A 45 -10.18 4.57 -17.03
C GLY A 45 -11.05 3.84 -18.07
N GLN A 46 -11.07 2.50 -18.08
CA GLN A 46 -11.91 1.72 -18.99
C GLN A 46 -13.32 1.55 -18.43
N THR A 47 -14.30 1.50 -19.35
CA THR A 47 -15.67 1.11 -19.03
C THR A 47 -15.76 -0.41 -18.98
N THR A 48 -16.22 -0.95 -17.84
CA THR A 48 -16.39 -2.39 -17.60
C THR A 48 -17.49 -2.61 -16.56
N THR A 49 -18.12 -3.78 -16.60
CA THR A 49 -18.98 -4.24 -15.51
C THR A 49 -18.14 -4.82 -14.37
N LEU A 50 -18.75 -4.93 -13.19
CA LEU A 50 -18.16 -5.58 -12.02
C LEU A 50 -17.78 -7.05 -12.33
N GLU A 51 -18.65 -7.77 -13.05
CA GLU A 51 -18.44 -9.18 -13.40
C GLU A 51 -17.23 -9.34 -14.34
N GLU A 52 -17.18 -8.54 -15.41
CA GLU A 52 -16.05 -8.57 -16.35
C GLU A 52 -14.71 -8.20 -15.67
N PHE A 53 -14.75 -7.29 -14.69
CA PHE A 53 -13.55 -6.95 -13.93
C PHE A 53 -13.15 -8.08 -12.97
N ALA A 54 -14.11 -8.74 -12.32
CA ALA A 54 -13.84 -9.88 -11.46
C ALA A 54 -13.23 -11.06 -12.26
N ASP A 55 -13.70 -11.31 -13.48
CA ASP A 55 -13.10 -12.30 -14.40
C ASP A 55 -11.65 -11.91 -14.77
N ALA A 56 -11.37 -10.63 -14.96
CA ALA A 56 -10.03 -10.13 -15.21
C ALA A 56 -9.10 -10.37 -14.00
N VAL A 57 -9.59 -10.17 -12.78
CA VAL A 57 -8.87 -10.46 -11.53
C VAL A 57 -8.58 -11.97 -11.41
N GLU A 58 -9.58 -12.82 -11.64
CA GLU A 58 -9.40 -14.28 -11.62
C GLU A 58 -8.33 -14.72 -12.61
N LYS A 59 -8.37 -14.21 -13.84
CA LYS A 59 -7.38 -14.51 -14.87
C LYS A 59 -5.98 -13.99 -14.51
N ALA A 60 -5.89 -12.78 -13.95
CA ALA A 60 -4.62 -12.14 -13.63
C ALA A 60 -3.89 -12.83 -12.48
N TYR A 61 -4.62 -13.25 -11.44
CA TYR A 61 -4.02 -13.76 -10.20
C TYR A 61 -4.28 -15.25 -9.94
N GLY A 62 -5.05 -15.92 -10.80
CA GLY A 62 -5.41 -17.33 -10.64
C GLY A 62 -6.25 -17.60 -9.39
N ILE A 63 -7.02 -16.62 -8.92
CA ILE A 63 -7.87 -16.73 -7.74
C ILE A 63 -9.32 -16.99 -8.16
N PRO A 64 -10.07 -17.89 -7.50
CA PRO A 64 -11.47 -18.12 -7.84
C PRO A 64 -12.32 -16.88 -7.62
N HIS A 65 -13.31 -16.63 -8.48
CA HIS A 65 -14.28 -15.54 -8.33
C HIS A 65 -14.87 -15.45 -6.90
N ALA A 66 -15.15 -16.59 -6.25
CA ALA A 66 -15.69 -16.63 -4.88
C ALA A 66 -14.78 -16.00 -3.81
N MET A 67 -13.51 -15.74 -4.10
CA MET A 67 -12.57 -15.03 -3.22
C MET A 67 -12.51 -13.52 -3.48
N ILE A 68 -13.27 -13.02 -4.46
CA ILE A 68 -13.40 -11.61 -4.79
C ILE A 68 -14.66 -11.10 -4.08
N SER A 69 -14.49 -10.24 -3.08
CA SER A 69 -15.61 -9.60 -2.40
C SER A 69 -16.09 -8.40 -3.21
N THR A 70 -17.32 -8.46 -3.69
CA THR A 70 -17.93 -7.41 -4.51
C THR A 70 -19.08 -6.74 -3.78
N ASN A 71 -19.12 -5.40 -3.77
CA ASN A 71 -20.16 -4.63 -3.12
C ASN A 71 -20.60 -3.45 -4.00
N PRO A 72 -21.91 -3.15 -4.10
CA PRO A 72 -22.37 -1.87 -4.64
C PRO A 72 -21.94 -0.73 -3.72
N ARG A 73 -21.75 0.46 -4.29
CA ARG A 73 -21.46 1.69 -3.54
C ARG A 73 -22.69 2.60 -3.56
N ASP A 74 -22.92 3.30 -2.46
CA ASP A 74 -24.02 4.27 -2.31
C ASP A 74 -23.98 5.39 -3.38
N SER A 75 -22.80 5.66 -3.94
CA SER A 75 -22.60 6.62 -5.03
C SER A 75 -23.01 6.11 -6.42
N GLY A 76 -23.69 4.97 -6.52
CA GLY A 76 -24.03 4.31 -7.79
C GLY A 76 -22.84 3.59 -8.46
N GLY A 77 -21.71 3.49 -7.75
CA GLY A 77 -20.52 2.74 -8.18
C GLY A 77 -20.54 1.28 -7.71
N TRP A 78 -19.45 0.57 -7.98
CA TRP A 78 -19.14 -0.73 -7.41
C TRP A 78 -17.72 -0.74 -6.84
N PHE A 79 -17.50 -1.65 -5.91
CA PHE A 79 -16.22 -1.92 -5.27
C PHE A 79 -15.97 -3.41 -5.31
N ALA A 80 -14.75 -3.81 -5.64
CA ALA A 80 -14.30 -5.19 -5.46
C ALA A 80 -12.98 -5.21 -4.70
N ASN A 81 -12.77 -6.22 -3.87
CA ASN A 81 -11.51 -6.44 -3.16
C ASN A 81 -11.17 -7.93 -3.12
N TRP A 82 -9.88 -8.22 -3.06
CA TRP A 82 -9.35 -9.58 -3.02
C TRP A 82 -7.97 -9.59 -2.37
N ASP A 83 -7.56 -10.76 -1.88
CA ASP A 83 -6.24 -10.98 -1.32
C ASP A 83 -5.41 -11.84 -2.27
N HIS A 84 -4.15 -11.48 -2.50
CA HIS A 84 -3.21 -12.28 -3.29
C HIS A 84 -1.78 -12.08 -2.79
N ASP A 85 -1.04 -13.18 -2.58
CA ASP A 85 0.35 -13.16 -2.11
C ASP A 85 0.60 -12.34 -0.83
N GLY A 86 -0.38 -12.34 0.10
CA GLY A 86 -0.30 -11.59 1.35
C GLY A 86 -0.49 -10.08 1.19
N LEU A 87 -0.98 -9.65 0.03
CA LEU A 87 -1.36 -8.27 -0.28
C LEU A 87 -2.87 -8.18 -0.40
N LYS A 88 -3.42 -7.04 0.04
CA LYS A 88 -4.85 -6.74 -0.10
C LYS A 88 -5.03 -5.77 -1.24
N TYR A 89 -5.89 -6.12 -2.19
CA TYR A 89 -6.18 -5.31 -3.34
C TYR A 89 -7.63 -4.83 -3.29
N GLY A 90 -7.87 -3.69 -3.91
CA GLY A 90 -9.20 -3.16 -4.10
C GLY A 90 -9.31 -2.40 -5.41
N VAL A 91 -10.53 -2.29 -5.92
CA VAL A 91 -10.84 -1.48 -7.10
C VAL A 91 -12.11 -0.69 -6.82
N LEU A 92 -12.13 0.56 -7.23
CA LEU A 92 -13.32 1.40 -7.19
C LEU A 92 -13.74 1.73 -8.60
N SER A 93 -15.04 1.67 -8.87
CA SER A 93 -15.60 2.28 -10.07
C SER A 93 -16.25 3.63 -9.80
N ARG A 94 -16.25 4.45 -10.85
CA ARG A 94 -16.96 5.71 -10.98
C ARG A 94 -18.21 5.47 -11.81
N ASP A 95 -19.34 6.00 -11.33
CA ASP A 95 -20.65 5.93 -11.99
C ASP A 95 -21.11 4.51 -12.36
N GLY A 96 -20.58 3.50 -11.67
CA GLY A 96 -20.90 2.08 -11.87
C GLY A 96 -20.34 1.47 -13.15
N LYS A 97 -19.52 2.23 -13.89
CA LYS A 97 -19.10 1.87 -15.25
C LYS A 97 -17.60 1.94 -15.46
N THR A 98 -16.94 2.98 -14.94
CA THR A 98 -15.53 3.21 -15.25
C THR A 98 -14.67 2.80 -14.08
N VAL A 99 -13.62 1.99 -14.29
CA VAL A 99 -12.63 1.73 -13.23
C VAL A 99 -11.92 3.04 -12.92
N ASP A 100 -12.11 3.51 -11.70
CA ASP A 100 -11.55 4.78 -11.22
C ASP A 100 -10.10 4.57 -10.77
N GLN A 101 -9.90 3.62 -9.86
CA GLN A 101 -8.60 3.33 -9.30
C GLN A 101 -8.49 1.88 -8.83
N ILE A 102 -7.25 1.39 -8.77
CA ILE A 102 -6.88 0.14 -8.10
C ILE A 102 -6.01 0.51 -6.91
N GLY A 103 -6.38 0.01 -5.72
CA GLY A 103 -5.64 0.19 -4.47
C GLY A 103 -4.95 -1.10 -4.06
N ILE A 104 -3.78 -0.98 -3.45
CA ILE A 104 -3.01 -2.07 -2.85
C ILE A 104 -2.64 -1.65 -1.45
N GLU A 105 -2.90 -2.50 -0.46
CA GLU A 105 -2.48 -2.31 0.92
C GLU A 105 -1.41 -3.34 1.29
N TYR A 106 -0.33 -2.84 1.88
CA TYR A 106 0.80 -3.61 2.35
C TYR A 106 0.73 -3.79 3.86
N GLU A 107 1.21 -4.94 4.33
CA GLU A 107 1.50 -5.14 5.74
C GLU A 107 2.52 -4.10 6.27
N PRO A 108 2.47 -3.74 7.56
CA PRO A 108 3.41 -2.79 8.13
C PRO A 108 4.87 -3.19 7.89
N ASN A 109 5.65 -2.28 7.27
CA ASN A 109 7.04 -2.51 6.85
C ASN A 109 7.25 -3.62 5.80
N GLY A 110 6.19 -4.07 5.13
CA GLY A 110 6.29 -5.07 4.06
C GLY A 110 6.99 -4.55 2.81
N VAL A 111 6.80 -3.26 2.50
CA VAL A 111 7.40 -2.58 1.34
C VAL A 111 8.02 -1.26 1.81
N ASN A 112 9.20 -0.95 1.32
CA ASN A 112 9.83 0.36 1.51
C ASN A 112 9.99 1.14 0.20
N VAL A 113 10.25 2.45 0.33
CA VAL A 113 10.44 3.37 -0.81
C VAL A 113 11.51 2.85 -1.79
N GLY A 114 12.64 2.33 -1.31
CA GLY A 114 13.69 1.82 -2.19
C GLY A 114 13.26 0.62 -3.03
N GLN A 115 12.55 -0.34 -2.42
CA GLN A 115 11.97 -1.48 -3.14
C GLN A 115 10.94 -1.02 -4.17
N PHE A 116 10.11 -0.04 -3.81
CA PHE A 116 9.08 0.48 -4.69
C PHE A 116 9.64 1.25 -5.89
N LEU A 117 10.65 2.11 -5.66
CA LEU A 117 11.33 2.84 -6.75
C LEU A 117 12.06 1.91 -7.72
N ASN A 118 12.53 0.75 -7.24
CA ASN A 118 13.08 -0.27 -8.13
C ASN A 118 12.03 -0.86 -9.09
N CYS A 119 10.74 -0.80 -8.74
CA CYS A 119 9.64 -1.30 -9.57
C CYS A 119 9.06 -0.24 -10.50
N THR A 120 9.00 1.02 -10.08
CA THR A 120 8.55 2.12 -10.95
C THR A 120 9.62 2.53 -11.97
N HIS A 121 10.88 2.16 -11.73
CA HIS A 121 12.04 2.53 -12.56
C HIS A 121 12.24 4.05 -12.74
N SER A 122 11.56 4.87 -11.94
CA SER A 122 11.61 6.32 -11.96
C SER A 122 11.50 6.88 -10.53
N PRO A 123 12.15 8.02 -10.23
CA PRO A 123 11.82 8.78 -9.03
C PRO A 123 10.41 9.37 -9.17
N PRO A 124 9.72 9.70 -8.05
CA PRO A 124 8.45 10.42 -8.15
C PRO A 124 8.69 11.80 -8.76
N GLU A 125 7.68 12.31 -9.46
CA GLU A 125 7.73 13.68 -9.99
C GLU A 125 7.32 14.69 -8.91
N TRP A 126 6.43 14.28 -8.01
CA TRP A 126 5.98 15.09 -6.89
C TRP A 126 5.94 14.31 -5.58
N TYR A 127 6.08 15.00 -4.46
CA TYR A 127 5.87 14.40 -3.15
C TYR A 127 5.18 15.36 -2.20
N TRP A 128 4.43 14.81 -1.26
CA TRP A 128 3.97 15.50 -0.07
C TRP A 128 4.49 14.75 1.15
N ALA A 129 4.92 15.43 2.19
CA ALA A 129 5.35 14.78 3.41
C ALA A 129 5.21 15.74 4.59
N ALA A 130 4.53 15.29 5.63
CA ALA A 130 4.27 16.09 6.82
C ALA A 130 4.43 15.28 8.09
N TYR A 131 4.86 15.96 9.16
CA TYR A 131 4.92 15.37 10.49
C TYR A 131 4.41 16.35 11.55
N GLY A 132 3.90 15.83 12.66
CA GLY A 132 3.50 16.66 13.79
C GLY A 132 2.68 15.91 14.82
N SER A 133 2.31 16.62 15.88
CA SER A 133 1.49 16.07 16.96
C SER A 133 0.12 15.65 16.42
N ASN A 134 -0.35 14.46 16.81
CA ASN A 134 -1.68 13.97 16.43
C ASN A 134 -2.58 13.74 17.66
N PRO A 135 -3.19 14.80 18.23
CA PRO A 135 -4.19 14.65 19.28
C PRO A 135 -5.37 13.76 18.82
N PRO A 136 -5.97 12.97 19.73
CA PRO A 136 -5.69 12.89 21.18
C PRO A 136 -4.51 11.95 21.53
N THR A 137 -3.90 11.28 20.54
CA THR A 137 -2.77 10.37 20.77
C THR A 137 -1.48 11.14 21.11
N SER A 138 -0.76 10.67 22.13
CA SER A 138 0.58 11.17 22.43
C SER A 138 1.59 10.67 21.38
N GLY A 139 2.41 11.59 20.87
CA GLY A 139 3.48 11.31 19.91
C GLY A 139 3.40 12.13 18.62
N ILE A 140 4.45 12.02 17.82
CA ILE A 140 4.54 12.61 16.49
C ILE A 140 4.05 11.57 15.48
N ARG A 141 3.11 11.96 14.62
CA ARG A 141 2.78 11.20 13.41
C ARG A 141 3.49 11.79 12.22
N TYR A 142 3.71 10.92 11.26
CA TYR A 142 4.33 11.22 9.99
C TYR A 142 3.49 10.57 8.90
N ALA A 143 3.31 11.29 7.80
CA ALA A 143 2.69 10.78 6.60
C ALA A 143 3.44 11.34 5.39
N PHE A 144 3.51 10.57 4.32
CA PHE A 144 4.09 11.00 3.07
C PHE A 144 3.46 10.30 1.88
N ASP A 145 3.63 10.93 0.74
CA ASP A 145 3.10 10.49 -0.53
C ASP A 145 4.03 10.82 -1.65
N LEU A 146 4.16 9.85 -2.54
CA LEU A 146 5.02 9.87 -3.69
C LEU A 146 4.12 9.77 -4.91
N TYR A 147 4.10 10.82 -5.71
CA TYR A 147 3.27 10.92 -6.90
C TYR A 147 4.12 10.67 -8.14
N PHE A 148 3.66 9.74 -8.97
CA PHE A 148 4.20 9.42 -10.27
C PHE A 148 3.11 9.65 -11.33
N PRO A 149 2.70 10.91 -11.60
CA PRO A 149 1.71 11.24 -12.62
C PRO A 149 1.93 10.53 -13.95
N ALA A 150 3.16 10.47 -14.48
CA ALA A 150 3.44 9.78 -15.75
C ALA A 150 2.99 8.30 -15.75
N GLU A 151 3.13 7.63 -14.60
CA GLU A 151 2.72 6.23 -14.42
C GLU A 151 1.28 6.09 -13.91
N GLY A 152 0.65 7.18 -13.49
CA GLY A 152 -0.68 7.15 -12.87
C GLY A 152 -0.63 6.55 -11.46
N ILE A 153 0.45 6.74 -10.71
CA ILE A 153 0.64 6.04 -9.43
C ILE A 153 0.79 7.05 -8.28
N VAL A 154 0.20 6.72 -7.13
CA VAL A 154 0.48 7.38 -5.85
C VAL A 154 0.81 6.32 -4.80
N ALA A 155 2.01 6.39 -4.23
CA ALA A 155 2.39 5.58 -3.08
C ALA A 155 2.29 6.40 -1.81
N THR A 156 1.68 5.84 -0.77
CA THR A 156 1.47 6.51 0.52
C THR A 156 2.08 5.69 1.66
N GLY A 157 2.63 6.38 2.65
CA GLY A 157 3.16 5.78 3.86
C GLY A 157 2.81 6.63 5.08
N THR A 158 2.63 5.95 6.20
CA THR A 158 2.39 6.62 7.49
C THR A 158 3.22 5.95 8.58
N GLY A 159 3.54 6.73 9.61
CA GLY A 159 4.26 6.28 10.77
C GLY A 159 3.89 7.07 12.01
N SER A 160 4.21 6.52 13.17
CA SER A 160 4.09 7.22 14.44
C SER A 160 5.29 6.92 15.31
N ASP A 161 5.89 7.95 15.88
CA ASP A 161 6.95 7.80 16.88
C ASP A 161 6.60 8.62 18.12
N ARG A 162 6.61 7.97 19.27
CA ARG A 162 6.37 8.60 20.57
C ARG A 162 7.59 9.33 21.13
N ARG A 163 8.78 9.08 20.58
CA ARG A 163 10.09 9.48 21.16
C ARG A 163 10.91 10.40 20.28
N GLN A 164 10.63 10.52 18.99
CA GLN A 164 11.37 11.43 18.10
C GLN A 164 11.04 12.89 18.39
N GLN A 165 12.05 13.64 18.85
CA GLN A 165 12.02 15.11 18.94
C GLN A 165 12.42 15.77 17.61
N THR A 166 13.10 15.04 16.72
CA THR A 166 13.56 15.53 15.42
C THR A 166 12.56 15.19 14.32
N PRO A 167 12.44 16.03 13.27
CA PRO A 167 11.68 15.71 12.08
C PRO A 167 12.09 14.33 11.54
N PRO A 168 11.15 13.43 11.22
CA PRO A 168 11.48 12.21 10.50
C PRO A 168 11.99 12.59 9.11
N LEU A 169 12.96 11.84 8.59
CA LEU A 169 13.48 12.01 7.24
C LEU A 169 12.81 11.00 6.32
N LEU A 170 12.32 11.46 5.17
CA LEU A 170 11.91 10.56 4.09
C LEU A 170 13.17 9.97 3.45
N THR A 171 13.28 8.64 3.46
CA THR A 171 14.43 7.91 2.91
C THR A 171 13.95 6.68 2.15
N ASN A 172 14.85 6.02 1.42
CA ASN A 172 14.56 4.74 0.75
C ASN A 172 14.15 3.61 1.73
N LYS A 173 14.34 3.79 3.04
CA LYS A 173 13.91 2.82 4.07
C LYS A 173 12.53 3.13 4.63
N SER A 174 11.93 4.27 4.29
CA SER A 174 10.58 4.62 4.74
C SER A 174 9.58 3.58 4.23
N ALA A 175 8.71 3.11 5.11
CA ALA A 175 7.71 2.09 4.78
C ALA A 175 6.57 2.71 3.95
N ILE A 176 6.15 2.01 2.90
CA ILE A 176 4.94 2.31 2.13
C ILE A 176 3.84 1.42 2.70
N SER A 177 2.68 2.03 2.98
CA SER A 177 1.52 1.31 3.49
C SER A 177 0.51 1.00 2.40
N ARG A 178 0.34 1.90 1.41
CA ARG A 178 -0.61 1.68 0.32
C ARG A 178 -0.11 2.29 -0.98
N VAL A 179 -0.61 1.75 -2.09
CA VAL A 179 -0.41 2.28 -3.44
C VAL A 179 -1.77 2.39 -4.11
N PHE A 180 -1.96 3.48 -4.85
CA PHE A 180 -3.10 3.72 -5.70
C PHE A 180 -2.62 3.87 -7.14
N ILE A 181 -3.27 3.13 -8.04
CA ILE A 181 -3.09 3.23 -9.48
C ILE A 181 -4.35 3.87 -10.03
N GLY A 182 -4.18 5.05 -10.60
CA GLY A 182 -5.21 5.91 -11.11
C GLY A 182 -4.93 6.31 -12.56
N VAL A 183 -5.50 7.45 -12.97
CA VAL A 183 -5.35 7.94 -14.34
C VAL A 183 -3.95 8.55 -14.54
N ARG A 184 -3.28 8.14 -15.62
CA ARG A 184 -1.96 8.66 -16.00
C ARG A 184 -2.01 10.14 -16.42
N ASP A 185 -0.87 10.80 -16.33
CA ASP A 185 -0.61 12.18 -16.74
C ASP A 185 -1.49 13.24 -16.03
N SER A 186 -2.11 12.89 -14.89
CA SER A 186 -3.01 13.78 -14.17
C SER A 186 -2.75 13.77 -12.66
N LEU A 187 -1.84 14.63 -12.20
CA LEU A 187 -1.63 14.89 -10.78
C LEU A 187 -2.94 15.27 -10.05
N PRO A 188 -3.84 16.11 -10.59
CA PRO A 188 -5.11 16.42 -9.93
C PRO A 188 -6.03 15.20 -9.78
N ALA A 189 -6.09 14.31 -10.77
CA ALA A 189 -6.89 13.09 -10.67
C ALA A 189 -6.32 12.16 -9.59
N LEU A 190 -5.00 11.96 -9.59
CA LEU A 190 -4.31 11.17 -8.58
C LEU A 190 -4.49 11.75 -7.17
N TYR A 191 -4.49 13.07 -7.04
CA TYR A 191 -4.81 13.77 -5.79
C TYR A 191 -6.24 13.44 -5.33
N GLN A 192 -7.24 13.61 -6.20
CA GLN A 192 -8.65 13.34 -5.87
C GLN A 192 -8.91 11.85 -5.52
N GLN A 193 -8.33 10.93 -6.30
CA GLN A 193 -8.47 9.48 -6.13
C GLN A 193 -7.90 8.99 -4.80
N ARG A 194 -6.78 9.57 -4.38
CA ARG A 194 -6.21 9.32 -3.07
C ARG A 194 -7.09 9.91 -1.95
N TRP A 195 -7.59 11.14 -2.12
CA TRP A 195 -8.26 11.94 -1.09
C TRP A 195 -9.79 11.81 -1.10
N GLY A 196 -10.35 10.62 -1.33
CA GLY A 196 -11.78 10.38 -1.06
C GLY A 196 -12.23 10.77 0.37
N ASN A 197 -11.29 11.12 1.26
CA ASN A 197 -11.48 11.98 2.42
C ASN A 197 -10.48 13.15 2.34
N PRO A 198 -10.89 14.42 2.45
CA PRO A 198 -9.97 15.56 2.38
C PRO A 198 -8.98 15.57 3.57
N LEU A 199 -7.80 16.18 3.36
CA LEU A 199 -6.88 16.61 4.43
C LEU A 199 -7.48 17.66 5.36
N GLU A 200 -8.72 18.07 5.13
CA GLU A 200 -9.45 19.18 5.75
C GLU A 200 -9.58 19.14 7.28
N ASP A 201 -9.03 18.14 7.95
CA ASP A 201 -8.48 18.40 9.29
C ASP A 201 -7.05 18.92 9.15
N VAL A 202 -6.92 20.12 8.55
CA VAL A 202 -5.67 20.88 8.45
C VAL A 202 -5.14 21.08 9.87
N ARG A 203 -4.24 20.19 10.27
CA ARG A 203 -3.56 20.27 11.56
C ARG A 203 -2.51 21.35 11.43
N THR A 204 -2.79 22.53 11.98
CA THR A 204 -1.89 23.70 12.09
C THR A 204 -0.49 23.41 12.68
N ASN A 205 -0.29 22.21 13.25
CA ASN A 205 0.97 21.76 13.84
C ASN A 205 1.80 20.85 12.92
N LEU A 206 1.38 20.61 11.68
CA LEU A 206 2.13 19.82 10.71
C LEU A 206 3.24 20.66 10.08
N ARG A 207 4.43 20.06 9.98
CA ARG A 207 5.61 20.67 9.36
C ARG A 207 6.05 19.82 8.17
N PRO A 208 6.57 20.43 7.10
CA PRO A 208 7.06 19.69 5.94
C PRO A 208 8.25 18.80 6.34
N VAL A 209 8.36 17.64 5.68
CA VAL A 209 9.51 16.76 5.83
C VAL A 209 10.43 16.90 4.62
N PRO A 210 11.72 17.24 4.82
CA PRO A 210 12.68 17.28 3.73
C PRO A 210 13.02 15.87 3.25
N TRP A 211 13.23 15.73 1.94
CA TRP A 211 13.75 14.51 1.32
C TRP A 211 15.24 14.70 0.99
N LEU A 212 16.09 13.87 1.60
CA LEU A 212 17.52 13.85 1.27
C LEU A 212 17.80 13.09 -0.04
N GLY A 213 18.47 13.74 -0.99
CA GLY A 213 19.02 13.09 -2.18
C GLY A 213 18.11 13.05 -3.42
N LEU A 214 16.97 13.76 -3.41
CA LEU A 214 16.07 13.89 -4.56
C LEU A 214 15.65 15.36 -4.78
N GLU A 215 16.65 16.22 -4.99
CA GLU A 215 16.46 17.67 -5.16
C GLU A 215 15.64 18.07 -6.40
N ALA A 216 15.44 17.14 -7.35
CA ALA A 216 14.66 17.35 -8.56
C ALA A 216 13.14 17.10 -8.40
N VAL A 217 12.70 16.56 -7.25
CA VAL A 217 11.29 16.23 -7.00
C VAL A 217 10.55 17.44 -6.45
N ARG A 218 9.38 17.73 -7.01
CA ARG A 218 8.59 18.90 -6.60
C ARG A 218 7.79 18.60 -5.35
N PHE A 219 7.88 19.48 -4.36
CA PHE A 219 7.01 19.43 -3.19
C PHE A 219 5.61 19.92 -3.58
N VAL A 220 4.58 19.14 -3.26
CA VAL A 220 3.20 19.62 -3.31
C VAL A 220 2.95 20.36 -2.01
N GLU A 221 2.91 21.68 -2.10
CA GLU A 221 2.41 22.51 -1.02
C GLU A 221 0.88 22.39 -1.03
N ASP A 222 0.34 21.84 0.05
CA ASP A 222 -1.10 21.79 0.22
C ASP A 222 -1.59 23.23 0.41
N ARG A 223 -2.40 23.74 -0.53
CA ARG A 223 -2.78 25.16 -0.60
C ARG A 223 -3.60 25.63 0.61
N GLU A 224 -4.04 24.73 1.48
CA GLU A 224 -4.65 25.07 2.77
C GLU A 224 -3.64 25.22 3.92
N THR A 225 -2.35 24.93 3.70
CA THR A 225 -1.31 25.09 4.73
C THR A 225 -0.79 26.52 4.87
N GLY A 226 -1.23 27.45 4.03
CA GLY A 226 -0.91 28.87 4.18
C GLY A 226 0.58 29.14 4.36
N TRP A 227 1.35 28.88 3.30
CA TRP A 227 2.72 29.37 3.13
C TRP A 227 2.84 30.03 1.76
#